data_AF-X1QDG6-F1
#
_entry.id   AF-X1QDG6-F1
#
_cell.length_a   1.000
_cell.length_b   1.000
_cell.length_c   1.000
_cell.angle_alpha   90.00
_cell.angle_beta   90.00
_cell.angle_gamma   90.00
#
_symmetry.space_group_name_H-M   'P 1'
#
loop_
_entity.id
_entity.type
_entity.pdbx_description
1 polymer ?
#
loop_
_entity_poly.entity_id
_entity_poly.type
_entity_poly.pdbx_seq_one_letter_code
_entity_poly.pdbx_strand_id
1 'polypeptide(L)'
;MALFRRKKVGRPKNPLGYVLYQYDNIIRKDLKKITAGILAKKKLDARKTSIVLEDAFSKFDTILDDLSKENLKIDYRSDKIRYMIVDMINKLESFFNKAKTHDFNPLKIEKDEKSPGLEEIIEIREVIKVKMKDIESDYF
;
A
#
# COMPACT_ATOMS: atom_id res chain seq x y z
N MET A 1 -11.21 -22.94 30.31
CA MET A 1 -9.87 -22.58 29.79
C MET A 1 -10.04 -21.58 28.67
N ALA A 2 -9.43 -20.39 28.79
CA ALA A 2 -9.72 -19.25 27.94
C ALA A 2 -9.14 -19.45 26.53
N LEU A 3 -10.04 -19.49 25.54
CA LEU A 3 -9.79 -19.35 24.11
C LEU A 3 -8.86 -18.16 23.86
N PHE A 4 -7.79 -18.39 23.10
CA PHE A 4 -6.84 -17.39 22.62
C PHE A 4 -7.55 -16.07 22.26
N ARG A 5 -7.47 -15.09 23.17
CA ARG A 5 -7.93 -13.73 22.88
C ARG A 5 -7.07 -13.21 21.75
N ARG A 6 -7.63 -13.07 20.54
CA ARG A 6 -6.99 -12.30 19.46
C ARG A 6 -6.59 -10.95 20.07
N LYS A 7 -5.29 -10.69 20.24
CA LYS A 7 -4.78 -9.36 20.58
C LYS A 7 -5.46 -8.41 19.60
N LYS A 8 -6.30 -7.48 20.08
CA LYS A 8 -6.74 -6.35 19.25
C LYS A 8 -5.47 -5.81 18.63
N VAL A 9 -5.39 -5.76 17.31
CA VAL A 9 -4.26 -5.15 16.60
C VAL A 9 -4.29 -3.68 17.03
N GLY A 10 -3.56 -3.37 18.10
CA GLY A 10 -3.37 -2.01 18.56
C GLY A 10 -2.68 -1.25 17.43
N ARG A 11 -2.99 0.04 17.29
CA ARG A 11 -2.22 0.89 16.40
C ARG A 11 -0.73 0.69 16.70
N PRO A 12 0.12 0.41 15.71
CA PRO A 12 1.55 0.22 15.94
C PRO A 12 2.13 1.47 16.62
N LYS A 13 3.02 1.25 17.60
CA LYS A 13 3.74 2.35 18.26
C LYS A 13 4.95 2.80 17.44
N ASN A 14 5.49 1.91 16.61
CA ASN A 14 6.54 2.22 15.65
C ASN A 14 5.97 3.11 14.54
N PRO A 15 6.59 4.25 14.23
CA PRO A 15 6.12 5.12 13.16
C PRO A 15 6.05 4.46 11.77
N LEU A 16 7.05 3.66 11.40
CA LEU A 16 7.01 2.87 10.16
C LEU A 16 5.89 1.81 10.20
N GLY A 17 5.70 1.22 11.38
CA GLY A 17 4.55 0.37 11.74
C GLY A 17 3.22 1.04 11.40
N TYR A 18 3.07 2.25 11.89
CA TYR A 18 1.85 3.04 11.78
C TYR A 18 1.55 3.41 10.33
N VAL A 19 2.58 3.82 9.59
CA VAL A 19 2.48 4.11 8.16
C VAL A 19 2.04 2.90 7.34
N LEU A 20 2.67 1.73 7.55
CA LEU A 20 2.24 0.51 6.85
C LEU A 20 0.80 0.14 7.21
N TYR A 21 0.40 0.34 8.47
CA TYR A 21 -0.97 0.10 8.91
C TYR A 21 -1.99 1.05 8.25
N GLN A 22 -1.64 2.33 8.06
CA GLN A 22 -2.47 3.29 7.35
C GLN A 22 -2.61 2.91 5.87
N TYR A 23 -1.49 2.58 5.21
CA TYR A 23 -1.48 2.07 3.83
C TYR A 23 -2.40 0.85 3.67
N ASP A 24 -2.27 -0.14 4.55
CA ASP A 24 -3.10 -1.35 4.55
C ASP A 24 -4.59 -1.05 4.72
N ASN A 25 -4.94 -0.03 5.52
CA ASN A 25 -6.32 0.38 5.70
C ASN A 25 -6.90 1.02 4.43
N ILE A 26 -6.13 1.87 3.74
CA ILE A 26 -6.54 2.47 2.47
C ILE A 26 -6.80 1.38 1.44
N ILE A 27 -5.89 0.41 1.31
CA ILE A 27 -6.09 -0.73 0.39
C ILE A 27 -7.34 -1.53 0.75
N ARG A 28 -7.56 -1.83 2.04
CA ARG A 28 -8.67 -2.69 2.48
C ARG A 28 -10.04 -2.00 2.45
N LYS A 29 -10.10 -0.70 2.67
CA LYS A 29 -11.36 0.04 2.76
C LYS A 29 -11.70 0.73 1.45
N ASP A 30 -10.76 1.48 0.92
CA ASP A 30 -11.01 2.42 -0.18
C ASP A 30 -10.76 1.72 -1.52
N LEU A 31 -9.62 1.03 -1.65
CA LEU A 31 -9.22 0.42 -2.93
C LEU A 31 -9.70 -1.02 -3.14
N LYS A 32 -10.26 -1.68 -2.12
CA LYS A 32 -10.61 -3.12 -2.16
C LYS A 32 -11.48 -3.51 -3.34
N LYS A 33 -12.50 -2.70 -3.67
CA LYS A 33 -13.41 -3.00 -4.79
C LYS A 33 -12.73 -2.81 -6.13
N ILE A 34 -11.85 -1.83 -6.23
CA ILE A 34 -11.11 -1.48 -7.45
C ILE A 34 -10.08 -2.59 -7.72
N THR A 35 -9.26 -2.93 -6.73
CA THR A 35 -8.25 -4.00 -6.84
C THR A 35 -8.89 -5.34 -7.18
N ALA A 36 -9.97 -5.72 -6.50
CA ALA A 36 -10.70 -6.95 -6.80
C ALA A 36 -11.33 -6.94 -8.20
N GLY A 37 -11.83 -5.80 -8.67
CA GLY A 37 -12.38 -5.65 -10.01
C GLY A 37 -11.32 -5.80 -11.10
N ILE A 38 -10.15 -5.20 -10.90
CA ILE A 38 -9.00 -5.31 -11.82
C ILE A 38 -8.50 -6.76 -11.87
N LEU A 39 -8.28 -7.40 -10.71
CA LEU A 39 -7.85 -8.81 -10.64
C LEU A 39 -8.86 -9.76 -11.28
N ALA A 40 -10.16 -9.47 -11.16
CA ALA A 40 -11.22 -10.24 -11.80
C ALA A 40 -11.43 -9.89 -13.29
N LYS A 41 -10.55 -9.06 -13.88
CA LYS A 41 -10.63 -8.55 -15.25
C LYS A 41 -12.01 -7.98 -15.59
N LYS A 42 -12.62 -7.26 -14.65
CA LYS A 42 -13.90 -6.57 -14.83
C LYS A 42 -13.66 -5.13 -15.24
N LYS A 43 -14.43 -4.65 -16.22
CA LYS A 43 -14.48 -3.22 -16.54
C LYS A 43 -15.08 -2.47 -15.34
N LEU A 44 -14.39 -1.43 -14.89
CA LEU A 44 -14.85 -0.56 -13.81
C LEU A 44 -15.46 0.72 -14.38
N ASP A 45 -16.34 1.37 -13.59
CA ASP A 45 -16.86 2.70 -13.90
C ASP A 45 -15.74 3.72 -13.68
N ALA A 46 -15.19 4.26 -14.77
CA ALA A 46 -14.02 5.14 -14.72
C ALA A 46 -14.25 6.39 -13.86
N ARG A 47 -15.46 6.97 -13.90
CA ARG A 47 -15.77 8.20 -13.16
C ARG A 47 -15.81 7.93 -11.65
N LYS A 48 -16.51 6.88 -11.23
CA LYS A 48 -16.57 6.50 -9.81
C LYS A 48 -15.20 6.04 -9.30
N THR A 49 -14.47 5.30 -10.13
CA THR A 49 -13.15 4.78 -9.78
C THR A 49 -12.12 5.91 -9.62
N SER A 50 -12.15 6.92 -10.51
CA SER A 50 -11.26 8.08 -10.41
C SER A 50 -11.46 8.86 -9.10
N ILE A 51 -12.71 9.08 -8.68
CA ILE A 51 -13.00 9.82 -7.44
C ILE A 51 -12.44 9.07 -6.22
N VAL A 52 -12.63 7.75 -6.17
CA VAL A 52 -12.11 6.93 -5.06
C VAL A 52 -10.58 6.89 -5.07
N LEU A 53 -9.96 6.88 -6.25
CA LEU A 53 -8.50 6.91 -6.38
C LEU A 53 -7.92 8.26 -5.96
N GLU A 54 -8.53 9.37 -6.34
CA GLU A 54 -8.10 10.71 -5.94
C GLU A 54 -8.18 10.88 -4.40
N ASP A 55 -9.24 10.37 -3.77
CA ASP A 55 -9.32 10.33 -2.30
C ASP A 55 -8.22 9.45 -1.69
N ALA A 56 -7.96 8.27 -2.25
CA ALA A 56 -6.90 7.38 -1.78
C ALA A 56 -5.49 7.97 -1.94
N PHE A 57 -5.21 8.64 -3.06
CA PHE A 57 -3.93 9.29 -3.34
C PHE A 57 -3.69 10.46 -2.39
N SER A 58 -4.72 11.27 -2.10
CA SER A 58 -4.57 12.34 -1.09
C SER A 58 -4.16 11.82 0.30
N LYS A 59 -4.63 10.62 0.66
CA LYS A 59 -4.24 9.94 1.90
C LYS A 59 -2.81 9.39 1.81
N PHE A 60 -2.39 8.90 0.65
CA PHE A 60 -0.99 8.48 0.43
C PHE A 60 -0.03 9.66 0.47
N ASP A 61 -0.38 10.81 -0.12
CA ASP A 61 0.40 12.05 -0.02
C ASP A 61 0.61 12.44 1.44
N THR A 62 -0.46 12.38 2.24
CA THR A 62 -0.38 12.66 3.69
C THR A 62 0.60 11.70 4.39
N ILE A 63 0.56 10.41 4.04
CA ILE A 63 1.49 9.39 4.59
C ILE A 63 2.94 9.69 4.19
N LEU A 64 3.19 10.06 2.93
CA LEU A 64 4.52 10.41 2.44
C LEU A 64 5.06 11.67 3.11
N ASP A 65 4.21 12.66 3.32
CA ASP A 65 4.52 13.89 4.04
C ASP A 65 4.91 13.62 5.49
N ASP A 66 4.15 12.76 6.18
CA ASP A 66 4.44 12.34 7.54
C ASP A 66 5.78 11.58 7.61
N LEU A 67 6.02 10.65 6.68
CA LEU A 67 7.29 9.94 6.56
C LEU A 67 8.49 10.86 6.32
N SER A 68 8.31 11.97 5.59
CA SER A 68 9.36 12.95 5.32
C SER A 68 9.64 13.86 6.51
N LYS A 69 8.64 14.13 7.36
CA LYS A 69 8.77 14.99 8.55
C LYS A 69 9.33 14.25 9.75
N GLU A 70 9.16 12.93 9.80
CA GLU A 70 9.74 12.12 10.85
C GLU A 70 11.26 12.04 10.74
N ASN A 71 11.95 12.83 11.56
CA ASN A 71 13.37 12.67 11.89
C ASN A 71 13.58 11.38 12.71
N LEU A 72 13.29 10.23 12.10
CA LEU A 72 13.67 8.92 12.63
C LEU A 72 15.19 8.90 12.75
N LYS A 73 15.71 8.95 13.98
CA LYS A 73 17.14 8.72 14.26
C LYS A 73 17.54 7.42 13.56
N ILE A 74 18.43 7.57 12.58
CA ILE A 74 18.53 6.72 11.40
C ILE A 74 19.23 5.40 11.79
N ASP A 75 18.45 4.38 12.12
CA ASP A 75 18.90 3.00 11.90
C ASP A 75 18.77 2.73 10.39
N TYR A 76 19.88 2.35 9.75
CA TYR A 76 19.96 1.98 8.33
C TYR A 76 18.85 1.00 7.91
N ARG A 77 18.45 0.07 8.79
CA ARG A 77 17.36 -0.88 8.53
C ARG A 77 16.01 -0.17 8.40
N SER A 78 15.73 0.78 9.29
CA SER A 78 14.50 1.58 9.27
C SER A 78 14.44 2.49 8.05
N ASP A 79 15.59 3.06 7.66
CA ASP A 79 15.73 3.90 6.47
C ASP A 79 15.42 3.12 5.18
N LYS A 80 15.98 1.91 5.07
CA LYS A 80 15.69 1.01 3.95
C LYS A 80 14.20 0.66 3.84
N ILE A 81 13.53 0.43 4.97
CA ILE A 81 12.08 0.17 4.97
C ILE A 81 11.30 1.42 4.54
N ARG A 82 11.70 2.61 4.98
CA ARG A 82 11.09 3.86 4.52
C ARG A 82 11.12 3.98 3.00
N TYR A 83 12.30 3.78 2.39
CA TYR A 83 12.42 3.83 0.93
C TYR A 83 11.56 2.77 0.24
N MET A 84 11.48 1.56 0.80
CA MET A 84 10.61 0.52 0.24
C MET A 84 9.12 0.88 0.32
N ILE A 85 8.67 1.54 1.40
CA ILE A 85 7.28 2.01 1.53
C ILE A 85 7.00 3.11 0.51
N VAL A 86 7.89 4.08 0.36
CA VAL A 86 7.76 5.16 -0.63
C VAL A 86 7.71 4.59 -2.05
N ASP A 87 8.61 3.67 -2.39
CA ASP A 87 8.63 2.99 -3.69
C ASP A 87 7.33 2.21 -3.94
N MET A 88 6.81 1.50 -2.93
CA MET A 88 5.56 0.77 -3.01
C MET A 88 4.36 1.69 -3.31
N ILE A 89 4.26 2.83 -2.62
CA ILE A 89 3.20 3.82 -2.85
C ILE A 89 3.29 4.38 -4.27
N ASN A 90 4.48 4.83 -4.68
CA ASN A 90 4.69 5.39 -6.02
C ASN A 90 4.36 4.40 -7.14
N LYS A 91 4.72 3.12 -6.96
CA LYS A 91 4.36 2.05 -7.92
C LYS A 91 2.86 1.85 -8.01
N LEU A 92 2.15 1.88 -6.87
CA LEU A 92 0.70 1.76 -6.82
C LEU A 92 0.00 2.93 -7.52
N GLU A 93 0.43 4.15 -7.26
CA GLU A 93 -0.10 5.34 -7.93
C GLU A 93 0.13 5.32 -9.44
N SER A 94 1.35 4.96 -9.86
CA SER A 94 1.70 4.80 -11.28
C SER A 94 0.81 3.76 -11.96
N PHE A 95 0.60 2.60 -11.33
CA PHE A 95 -0.29 1.56 -11.84
C PHE A 95 -1.72 2.09 -12.05
N PHE A 96 -2.28 2.78 -11.05
CA PHE A 96 -3.65 3.28 -11.13
C PHE A 96 -3.82 4.48 -12.06
N ASN A 97 -2.82 5.36 -12.18
CA ASN A 97 -2.83 6.45 -13.15
C ASN A 97 -2.83 5.90 -14.59
N LYS A 98 -2.08 4.84 -14.86
CA LYS A 98 -2.14 4.13 -16.14
C LYS A 98 -3.48 3.44 -16.35
N ALA A 99 -4.01 2.76 -15.32
CA ALA A 99 -5.34 2.16 -15.40
C ALA A 99 -6.41 3.22 -15.73
N LYS A 100 -6.29 4.44 -15.17
CA LYS A 100 -7.13 5.60 -15.50
C LYS A 100 -7.00 6.02 -16.96
N THR A 101 -5.79 6.08 -17.53
CA THR A 101 -5.61 6.39 -18.97
C THR A 101 -6.24 5.36 -19.92
N HIS A 102 -6.47 4.13 -19.44
CA HIS A 102 -7.13 3.07 -20.19
C HIS A 102 -8.61 2.87 -19.81
N ASP A 103 -9.24 3.84 -19.12
CA ASP A 103 -10.62 3.76 -18.62
C ASP A 103 -10.89 2.49 -17.79
N PHE A 104 -9.88 2.03 -17.05
CA PHE A 104 -9.93 0.79 -16.27
C PHE A 104 -10.36 -0.43 -17.10
N ASN A 105 -9.96 -0.46 -18.38
CA ASN A 105 -10.21 -1.59 -19.26
C ASN A 105 -9.11 -2.65 -19.08
N PRO A 106 -9.42 -3.83 -18.51
CA PRO A 106 -8.43 -4.85 -18.16
C PRO A 106 -7.65 -5.37 -19.37
N LEU A 107 -8.29 -5.47 -20.54
CA LEU A 107 -7.64 -5.95 -21.78
C LEU A 107 -6.58 -5.00 -22.32
N LYS A 108 -6.68 -3.70 -21.99
CA LYS A 108 -5.69 -2.68 -22.38
C LYS A 108 -4.56 -2.59 -21.35
N ILE A 109 -4.87 -2.82 -20.07
CA ILE A 109 -3.89 -2.81 -18.98
C ILE A 109 -2.94 -4.00 -19.07
N GLU A 110 -3.42 -5.20 -19.43
CA GLU A 110 -2.57 -6.40 -19.56
C GLU A 110 -1.59 -6.37 -20.73
N LYS A 111 -1.83 -5.54 -21.75
CA LYS A 111 -0.95 -5.43 -22.92
C LYS A 111 0.23 -4.49 -22.71
N ASP A 112 0.30 -3.81 -21.57
CA ASP A 112 1.34 -2.83 -21.28
C ASP A 112 2.37 -3.41 -20.30
N GLU A 113 3.44 -3.99 -20.86
CA GLU A 113 4.57 -4.61 -20.13
C GLU A 113 5.37 -3.60 -19.28
N LYS A 114 5.14 -2.29 -19.41
CA LYS A 114 5.96 -1.24 -18.77
C LYS A 114 5.51 -0.83 -17.37
N SER A 115 4.58 -1.54 -16.74
CA SER A 115 4.07 -1.22 -15.40
C SER A 115 4.34 -2.36 -14.44
N PRO A 116 4.80 -2.09 -13.20
CA PRO A 116 4.78 -3.12 -12.18
C PRO A 116 3.34 -3.59 -11.99
N GLY A 117 3.14 -4.91 -12.04
CA GLY A 117 1.83 -5.50 -11.84
C GLY A 117 1.32 -5.24 -10.43
N LEU A 118 0.00 -5.36 -10.24
CA LEU A 118 -0.60 -5.30 -8.91
C LEU A 118 -0.07 -6.42 -7.99
N GLU A 119 0.36 -7.54 -8.57
CA GLU A 119 1.03 -8.65 -7.89
C GLU A 119 2.41 -8.26 -7.33
N GLU A 120 3.25 -7.56 -8.11
CA GLU A 120 4.56 -7.09 -7.64
C GLU A 120 4.43 -6.14 -6.43
N ILE A 121 3.40 -5.29 -6.43
CA ILE A 121 3.15 -4.37 -5.31
C ILE A 121 2.73 -5.16 -4.05
N ILE A 122 1.97 -6.25 -4.21
CA ILE A 122 1.60 -7.15 -3.12
C ILE A 122 2.84 -7.87 -2.59
N GLU A 123 3.76 -8.29 -3.45
CA GLU A 123 5.02 -8.92 -3.04
C GLU A 123 5.90 -7.97 -2.23
N ILE A 124 6.11 -6.74 -2.72
CA ILE A 124 6.86 -5.70 -2.00
C ILE A 124 6.26 -5.47 -0.61
N ARG A 125 4.93 -5.39 -0.53
CA ARG A 125 4.20 -5.24 0.74
C ARG A 125 4.48 -6.37 1.73
N GLU A 126 4.45 -7.63 1.27
CA GLU A 126 4.73 -8.76 2.16
C GLU A 126 6.20 -8.81 2.58
N VAL A 127 7.14 -8.43 1.70
CA VAL A 127 8.56 -8.27 2.07
C VAL A 127 8.74 -7.20 3.15
N ILE A 128 8.07 -6.04 3.02
CA ILE A 128 8.12 -4.97 4.02
C ILE A 128 7.62 -5.48 5.38
N LYS A 129 6.51 -6.23 5.42
CA LYS A 129 5.98 -6.80 6.66
C LYS A 129 6.95 -7.74 7.35
N VAL A 130 7.59 -8.63 6.59
CA VAL A 130 8.59 -9.56 7.15
C VAL A 130 9.73 -8.77 7.78
N LYS A 131 10.30 -7.81 7.05
CA LYS A 131 11.38 -6.96 7.55
C LYS A 131 10.99 -6.13 8.78
N MET A 132 9.77 -5.62 8.81
CA MET A 132 9.26 -4.87 9.97
C MET A 132 9.07 -5.76 11.18
N LYS A 133 8.61 -7.01 10.98
CA LYS A 133 8.54 -8.00 12.04
C LYS A 133 9.92 -8.31 12.59
N ASP A 134 10.95 -8.40 11.75
CA ASP A 134 12.33 -8.64 12.19
C ASP A 134 12.87 -7.46 13.01
N ILE A 135 12.58 -6.20 12.63
CA ILE A 135 12.96 -5.01 13.41
C ILE A 135 12.23 -4.93 14.76
N GLU A 136 10.92 -5.23 14.80
CA GLU A 136 10.17 -5.26 16.07
C GLU A 136 10.49 -6.51 16.91
N SER A 137 11.03 -7.58 16.31
CA SER A 137 11.41 -8.83 16.98
C SER A 137 12.78 -8.77 17.65
N ASP A 138 13.62 -7.78 17.34
CA ASP A 138 14.90 -7.53 18.03
C ASP A 138 14.74 -6.80 19.37
N TYR A 139 13.49 -6.51 19.79
CA TYR A 139 13.16 -5.99 21.12
C TYR A 139 12.14 -6.91 21.81
N PHE A 140 12.66 -7.89 22.54
CA PHE A 140 11.95 -8.60 23.62
C PHE A 140 12.68 -8.41 24.94
#